data_AF-A0A7C1SDM0-F1
#
_entry.id   AF-A0A7C1SDM0-F1
#
_cell.length_a   1.000
_cell.length_b   1.000
_cell.length_c   1.000
_cell.angle_alpha   90.00
_cell.angle_beta   90.00
_cell.angle_gamma   90.00
#
_symmetry.space_group_name_H-M   'P 1'
#
loop_
_entity.id
_entity.type
_entity.pdbx_description
1 polymer ?
#
loop_
_entity_poly.entity_id
_entity_poly.type
_entity_poly.pdbx_seq_one_letter_code
_entity_poly.pdbx_strand_id
1 'polypeptide(L)'
;MQGDNDIEILDVEDFRNTEDQQFSHQALVMMATRKVVEYGCQELVPGYYNTEEDNKGKVKIVYKQDTRKAFIESVRTLRMIMICDFDSNANEKLKSNKSDDQKPDENLMDKIQNRKDFWIKKQQSDWDQLTEGHKNQMKQQGKGIMEGYFNMNLPYFQNYFLEELEIYREIFEELTELTSRLKFYKQDQSEG
;
A
#
# COMPACT_ATOMS: atom_id res chain seq x y z
N MET A 1 21.83 21.68 -40.53
CA MET A 1 20.43 21.91 -40.95
C MET A 1 19.55 21.42 -39.82
N GLN A 2 18.60 22.26 -39.42
CA GLN A 2 17.55 21.95 -38.45
C GLN A 2 16.74 20.72 -38.87
N GLY A 3 16.16 20.04 -37.89
CA GLY A 3 15.10 19.07 -38.04
C GLY A 3 14.69 18.58 -36.66
N ASP A 4 13.63 19.18 -36.13
CA ASP A 4 13.02 18.92 -34.84
C ASP A 4 12.69 17.44 -34.62
N ASN A 5 13.10 16.90 -33.47
CA ASN A 5 12.49 15.68 -32.92
C ASN A 5 11.48 16.13 -31.87
N ASP A 6 10.30 16.54 -32.35
CA ASP A 6 9.12 16.68 -31.51
C ASP A 6 8.82 15.32 -30.88
N ILE A 7 8.86 15.25 -29.55
CA ILE A 7 8.40 14.10 -28.79
C ILE A 7 6.87 14.16 -28.82
N GLU A 8 6.27 13.40 -29.71
CA GLU A 8 4.82 13.23 -29.77
C GLU A 8 4.37 12.38 -28.58
N ILE A 9 3.71 13.01 -27.60
CA ILE A 9 3.08 12.31 -26.48
C ILE A 9 1.78 11.72 -27.01
N LEU A 10 1.82 10.43 -27.36
CA LEU A 10 0.64 9.70 -27.83
C LEU A 10 -0.36 9.45 -26.69
N ASP A 11 -1.63 9.48 -27.08
CA ASP A 11 -2.79 9.42 -26.18
C ASP A 11 -2.98 8.00 -25.62
N VAL A 12 -3.58 7.91 -24.43
CA VAL A 12 -3.62 6.68 -23.60
C VAL A 12 -4.37 5.51 -24.27
N GLU A 13 -5.11 5.77 -25.35
CA GLU A 13 -5.91 4.76 -26.05
C GLU A 13 -5.12 3.89 -27.04
N ASP A 14 -3.90 4.27 -27.45
CA ASP A 14 -3.08 3.47 -28.38
C ASP A 14 -2.39 2.26 -27.71
N PHE A 15 -2.48 2.13 -26.38
CA PHE A 15 -1.88 1.02 -25.63
C PHE A 15 -2.62 -0.32 -25.74
N ARG A 16 -3.74 -0.39 -26.48
CA ARG A 16 -4.53 -1.63 -26.56
C ARG A 16 -4.04 -2.65 -27.58
N ASN A 17 -3.12 -2.30 -28.49
CA ASN A 17 -2.68 -3.20 -29.57
C ASN A 17 -1.15 -3.27 -29.73
N THR A 18 -0.46 -3.80 -28.73
CA THR A 18 0.90 -4.32 -28.94
C THR A 18 1.07 -5.63 -28.19
N GLU A 19 0.71 -6.72 -28.87
CA GLU A 19 1.29 -8.03 -28.62
C GLU A 19 2.81 -7.88 -28.81
N ASP A 20 3.62 -8.32 -27.85
CA ASP A 20 5.10 -8.25 -27.79
C ASP A 20 5.78 -7.06 -27.08
N GLN A 21 5.20 -6.53 -25.99
CA GLN A 21 6.05 -5.94 -24.95
C GLN A 21 6.68 -7.06 -24.10
N GLN A 22 7.95 -7.36 -24.34
CA GLN A 22 8.76 -8.11 -23.38
C GLN A 22 8.84 -7.31 -22.07
N PHE A 23 7.97 -7.62 -21.10
CA PHE A 23 8.04 -7.03 -19.77
C PHE A 23 9.32 -7.50 -19.08
N SER A 24 10.37 -6.68 -19.12
CA SER A 24 11.53 -6.92 -18.28
C SER A 24 11.12 -6.79 -16.81
N HIS A 25 11.69 -7.63 -15.96
CA HIS A 25 11.51 -7.55 -14.51
C HIS A 25 11.77 -6.12 -13.98
N GLN A 26 12.79 -5.46 -14.55
CA GLN A 26 13.12 -4.07 -14.29
C GLN A 26 11.96 -3.11 -14.60
N ALA A 27 11.33 -3.23 -15.76
CA ALA A 27 10.20 -2.40 -16.13
C ALA A 27 9.01 -2.58 -15.17
N LEU A 28 8.73 -3.84 -14.76
CA LEU A 28 7.66 -4.14 -13.80
C LEU A 28 7.92 -3.51 -12.43
N VAL A 29 9.15 -3.61 -11.91
CA VAL A 29 9.53 -2.97 -10.64
C VAL A 29 9.42 -1.45 -10.74
N MET A 30 9.91 -0.83 -11.81
CA MET A 30 9.79 0.63 -11.98
C MET A 30 8.34 1.09 -12.07
N MET A 31 7.48 0.37 -12.81
CA MET A 31 6.05 0.68 -12.93
C MET A 31 5.35 0.57 -11.57
N ALA A 32 5.61 -0.51 -10.83
CA ALA A 32 5.04 -0.72 -9.50
C ALA A 32 5.52 0.36 -8.51
N THR A 33 6.81 0.69 -8.51
CA THR A 33 7.37 1.77 -7.67
C THR A 33 6.73 3.12 -7.98
N ARG A 34 6.56 3.48 -9.26
CA ARG A 34 5.86 4.72 -9.66
C ARG A 34 4.44 4.76 -9.10
N LYS A 35 3.71 3.66 -9.14
CA LYS A 35 2.35 3.57 -8.58
C LYS A 35 2.33 3.70 -7.06
N VAL A 36 3.30 3.11 -6.36
CA VAL A 36 3.43 3.31 -4.90
C VAL A 36 3.69 4.77 -4.58
N VAL A 37 4.59 5.44 -5.30
CA VAL A 37 4.90 6.87 -5.09
C VAL A 37 3.68 7.75 -5.36
N GLU A 38 2.95 7.50 -6.45
CA GLU A 38 1.74 8.25 -6.81
C GLU A 38 0.72 8.25 -5.66
N TYR A 39 0.42 7.06 -5.10
CA TYR A 39 -0.50 6.96 -3.97
C TYR A 39 0.11 7.44 -2.66
N GLY A 40 1.41 7.25 -2.45
CA GLY A 40 2.16 7.69 -1.27
C GLY A 40 2.17 9.20 -1.09
N CYS A 41 2.17 9.97 -2.18
CA CYS A 41 2.06 11.43 -2.11
C CYS A 41 0.65 11.92 -1.71
N GLN A 42 -0.37 11.08 -1.85
CA GLN A 42 -1.78 11.46 -1.63
C GLN A 42 -2.36 10.86 -0.34
N GLU A 43 -1.76 9.79 0.17
CA GLU A 43 -2.35 8.98 1.26
C GLU A 43 -2.33 9.68 2.63
N LEU A 44 -1.50 10.71 2.80
CA LEU A 44 -1.34 11.44 4.07
C LEU A 44 -2.63 12.09 4.58
N VAL A 45 -3.65 12.24 3.73
CA VAL A 45 -4.93 12.87 4.08
C VAL A 45 -6.09 11.93 3.73
N PRO A 46 -7.09 11.76 4.63
CA PRO A 46 -8.35 11.08 4.29
C PRO A 46 -9.04 11.77 3.11
N GLY A 47 -9.87 11.05 2.37
CA GLY A 47 -10.64 11.63 1.27
C GLY A 47 -11.45 12.85 1.70
N TYR A 48 -11.41 13.91 0.90
CA TYR A 48 -11.99 15.21 1.24
C TYR A 48 -12.58 15.91 0.01
N TYR A 49 -13.56 16.78 0.24
CA TYR A 49 -14.08 17.66 -0.80
C TYR A 49 -13.19 18.90 -0.89
N ASN A 50 -12.65 19.14 -2.08
CA ASN A 50 -11.88 20.32 -2.39
C ASN A 50 -12.68 21.24 -3.32
N THR A 51 -12.36 22.52 -3.29
CA THR A 51 -12.91 23.51 -4.20
C THR A 51 -11.82 23.93 -5.18
N GLU A 52 -12.04 23.72 -6.47
CA GLU A 52 -11.09 24.09 -7.53
C GLU A 52 -11.71 25.16 -8.41
N GLU A 53 -10.92 26.17 -8.77
CA GLU A 53 -11.30 27.20 -9.72
C GLU A 53 -10.77 26.82 -11.11
N ASP A 54 -11.65 26.76 -12.09
CA ASP A 54 -11.28 26.54 -13.48
C ASP A 54 -10.62 27.80 -14.06
N ASN A 55 -9.86 27.67 -15.15
CA ASN A 55 -9.17 28.77 -15.85
C ASN A 55 -10.12 29.87 -16.38
N LYS A 56 -11.44 29.63 -16.29
CA LYS A 56 -12.53 30.56 -16.64
C LYS A 56 -13.17 31.24 -15.41
N GLY A 57 -12.58 31.08 -14.22
CA GLY A 57 -13.10 31.64 -12.96
C GLY A 57 -14.31 30.89 -12.40
N LYS A 58 -14.61 29.69 -12.89
CA LYS A 58 -15.74 28.88 -12.42
C LYS A 58 -15.29 27.98 -11.27
N VAL A 59 -15.92 28.14 -10.12
CA VAL A 59 -15.66 27.32 -8.94
C VAL A 59 -16.42 25.99 -9.04
N LYS A 60 -15.72 24.86 -8.91
CA LYS A 60 -16.29 23.50 -8.85
C LYS A 60 -15.86 22.80 -7.56
N ILE A 61 -16.76 21.99 -7.02
CA ILE A 61 -16.45 21.09 -5.89
C ILE A 61 -15.99 19.77 -6.48
N VAL A 62 -14.79 19.32 -6.11
CA VAL A 62 -14.17 18.08 -6.58
C VAL A 62 -13.85 17.22 -5.36
N TYR A 63 -14.29 15.96 -5.38
CA TYR A 63 -13.90 15.00 -4.35
C TYR A 63 -12.50 14.46 -4.64
N LYS A 64 -11.60 14.57 -3.66
CA LYS A 64 -10.29 13.91 -3.66
C LYS A 64 -10.43 12.59 -2.91
N GLN A 65 -10.15 11.48 -3.61
CA GLN A 65 -10.32 10.13 -3.08
C GLN A 65 -9.27 9.80 -2.01
N ASP A 66 -9.67 9.00 -1.03
CA ASP A 66 -8.76 8.39 -0.05
C ASP A 66 -7.91 7.30 -0.73
N THR A 67 -6.59 7.51 -0.80
CA THR A 67 -5.64 6.60 -1.45
C THR A 67 -4.94 5.65 -0.49
N ARG A 68 -5.19 5.70 0.83
CA ARG A 68 -4.44 4.91 1.83
C ARG A 68 -4.53 3.40 1.59
N LYS A 69 -5.71 2.91 1.23
CA LYS A 69 -5.89 1.49 0.84
C LYS A 69 -5.15 1.15 -0.45
N ALA A 70 -5.20 2.05 -1.44
CA ALA A 70 -4.52 1.87 -2.72
C ALA A 70 -2.99 1.87 -2.55
N PHE A 71 -2.47 2.68 -1.61
CA PHE A 71 -1.06 2.68 -1.23
C PHE A 71 -0.65 1.32 -0.66
N ILE A 72 -1.36 0.80 0.35
CA ILE A 72 -1.08 -0.52 0.95
C ILE A 72 -1.05 -1.62 -0.12
N GLU A 73 -2.05 -1.68 -1.00
CA GLU A 73 -2.10 -2.68 -2.07
C GLU A 73 -0.96 -2.53 -3.10
N SER A 74 -0.56 -1.30 -3.39
CA SER A 74 0.56 -1.03 -4.29
C SER A 74 1.89 -1.48 -3.67
N VAL A 75 2.09 -1.26 -2.36
CA VAL A 75 3.28 -1.75 -1.65
C VAL A 75 3.31 -3.27 -1.60
N ARG A 76 2.16 -3.93 -1.36
CA ARG A 76 2.04 -5.40 -1.42
C ARG A 76 2.45 -5.94 -2.80
N THR A 77 2.00 -5.27 -3.85
CA THR A 77 2.30 -5.64 -5.23
C THR A 77 3.78 -5.44 -5.54
N LEU A 78 4.38 -4.30 -5.16
CA LEU A 78 5.81 -4.06 -5.32
C LEU A 78 6.65 -5.13 -4.59
N ARG A 79 6.29 -5.43 -3.33
CA ARG A 79 6.93 -6.49 -2.55
C ARG A 79 6.86 -7.85 -3.26
N MET A 80 5.70 -8.18 -3.81
CA MET A 80 5.49 -9.44 -4.54
C MET A 80 6.37 -9.52 -5.78
N ILE A 81 6.47 -8.44 -6.56
CA ILE A 81 7.32 -8.39 -7.75
C ILE A 81 8.78 -8.54 -7.34
N MET A 82 9.25 -7.79 -6.34
CA MET A 82 10.65 -7.77 -5.90
C MET A 82 11.07 -9.00 -5.07
N ILE A 83 10.19 -9.97 -4.79
CA ILE A 83 10.46 -11.08 -3.85
C ILE A 83 11.69 -11.92 -4.24
N CYS A 84 11.96 -12.03 -5.54
CA CYS A 84 13.12 -12.74 -6.08
C CYS A 84 14.43 -11.96 -5.93
N ASP A 85 14.36 -10.66 -5.69
CA ASP A 85 15.53 -9.78 -5.56
C ASP A 85 15.98 -9.58 -4.10
N PHE A 86 15.28 -10.17 -3.13
CA PHE A 86 15.57 -9.95 -1.72
C PHE A 86 16.94 -10.49 -1.34
N ASP A 87 17.83 -9.58 -0.92
CA ASP A 87 19.07 -9.91 -0.24
C ASP A 87 18.81 -10.43 1.18
N SER A 88 19.86 -10.87 1.89
CA SER A 88 19.72 -11.41 3.25
C SER A 88 19.00 -10.43 4.20
N ASN A 89 19.31 -9.14 4.12
CA ASN A 89 18.69 -8.11 4.97
C ASN A 89 17.19 -7.94 4.66
N ALA A 90 16.83 -7.84 3.37
CA ALA A 90 15.45 -7.74 2.94
C ALA A 90 14.66 -9.02 3.28
N ASN A 91 15.29 -10.19 3.21
CA ASN A 91 14.68 -11.44 3.65
C ASN A 91 14.35 -11.41 5.14
N GLU A 92 15.28 -10.96 5.98
CA GLU A 92 15.06 -10.86 7.43
C GLU A 92 13.93 -9.89 7.78
N LYS A 93 13.88 -8.73 7.12
CA LYS A 93 12.87 -7.70 7.40
C LYS A 93 11.50 -7.94 6.75
N LEU A 94 11.44 -8.56 5.56
CA LEU A 94 10.25 -8.58 4.70
C LEU A 94 9.65 -9.97 4.41
N LYS A 95 10.38 -11.09 4.59
CA LYS A 95 9.80 -12.43 4.34
C LYS A 95 9.01 -12.93 5.54
N SER A 96 7.81 -13.43 5.30
CA SER A 96 6.97 -14.08 6.32
C SER A 96 7.47 -15.46 6.75
N ASN A 97 8.56 -15.96 6.16
CA ASN A 97 9.08 -17.29 6.46
C ASN A 97 10.09 -17.18 7.59
N LYS A 98 9.65 -17.56 8.79
CA LYS A 98 10.53 -17.71 9.96
C LYS A 98 11.65 -18.67 9.61
N SER A 99 12.90 -18.21 9.67
CA SER A 99 13.98 -19.10 10.08
C SER A 99 13.80 -19.39 11.56
N ASP A 100 14.08 -20.61 12.02
CA ASP A 100 13.89 -21.04 13.43
C ASP A 100 14.59 -20.11 14.46
N ASP A 101 15.55 -19.29 14.03
CA ASP A 101 16.34 -18.37 14.86
C ASP A 101 15.87 -16.90 14.88
N GLN A 102 14.78 -16.52 14.18
CA GLN A 102 14.33 -15.12 14.14
C GLN A 102 13.46 -14.73 15.34
N LYS A 103 13.80 -13.60 15.97
CA LYS A 103 12.98 -13.01 17.03
C LYS A 103 11.63 -12.56 16.45
N PRO A 104 10.49 -12.84 17.12
CA PRO A 104 9.14 -12.67 16.57
C PRO A 104 8.67 -11.23 16.27
N ASP A 105 9.51 -10.21 16.41
CA ASP A 105 9.13 -8.79 16.25
C ASP A 105 10.07 -7.97 15.32
N GLU A 106 11.09 -8.58 14.70
CA GLU A 106 11.98 -7.85 13.77
C GLU A 106 11.47 -7.84 12.32
N ASN A 107 10.58 -8.78 11.98
CA ASN A 107 10.00 -8.88 10.64
C ASN A 107 8.72 -8.04 10.50
N LEU A 108 8.64 -7.21 9.46
CA LEU A 108 7.53 -6.28 9.25
C LEU A 108 6.20 -7.01 8.93
N MET A 109 6.25 -8.18 8.29
CA MET A 109 5.04 -8.96 8.01
C MET A 109 4.48 -9.58 9.29
N ASP A 110 5.34 -10.10 10.16
CA ASP A 110 4.94 -10.60 11.48
C ASP A 110 4.41 -9.45 12.34
N LYS A 111 5.01 -8.26 12.28
CA LYS A 111 4.51 -7.04 12.96
C LYS A 111 3.08 -6.71 12.54
N ILE A 112 2.74 -6.77 11.24
CA ILE A 112 1.35 -6.56 10.75
C ILE A 112 0.40 -7.59 11.38
N GLN A 113 0.78 -8.86 11.39
CA GLN A 113 -0.05 -9.94 11.92
C GLN A 113 -0.21 -9.83 13.45
N ASN A 114 0.87 -9.59 14.18
CA ASN A 114 0.86 -9.38 15.64
C ASN A 114 -0.04 -8.20 16.03
N ARG A 115 0.02 -7.09 15.28
CA ARG A 115 -0.87 -5.94 15.48
C ARG A 115 -2.33 -6.29 15.22
N LYS A 116 -2.62 -7.01 14.14
CA LYS A 116 -3.98 -7.48 13.83
C LYS A 116 -4.53 -8.34 14.97
N ASP A 117 -3.75 -9.30 15.44
CA ASP A 117 -4.15 -10.21 16.52
C ASP A 117 -4.35 -9.48 17.85
N PHE A 118 -3.52 -8.48 18.15
CA PHE A 118 -3.71 -7.60 19.29
C PHE A 118 -5.08 -6.90 19.25
N TRP A 119 -5.46 -6.31 18.11
CA TRP A 119 -6.74 -5.61 17.98
C TRP A 119 -7.93 -6.56 17.98
N ILE A 120 -7.81 -7.77 17.41
CA ILE A 120 -8.84 -8.82 17.52
C ILE A 120 -9.06 -9.20 18.99
N LYS A 121 -7.98 -9.46 19.75
CA LYS A 121 -8.07 -9.81 21.17
C LYS A 121 -8.68 -8.69 22.00
N LYS A 122 -8.29 -7.45 21.73
CA LYS A 122 -8.85 -6.27 22.41
C LYS A 122 -10.35 -6.12 22.12
N GLN A 123 -10.73 -6.23 20.84
CA GLN A 123 -12.12 -6.19 20.41
C GLN A 123 -12.96 -7.29 21.10
N GLN A 124 -12.43 -8.51 21.19
CA GLN A 124 -13.09 -9.63 21.87
C GLN A 124 -13.24 -9.36 23.38
N SER A 125 -12.17 -8.91 24.04
CA SER A 125 -12.18 -8.61 25.47
C SER A 125 -13.20 -7.53 25.83
N ASP A 126 -13.25 -6.44 25.06
CA ASP A 126 -14.19 -5.35 25.29
C ASP A 126 -15.64 -5.79 25.05
N TRP A 127 -15.87 -6.70 24.11
CA TRP A 127 -17.20 -7.29 23.85
C TRP A 127 -17.67 -8.22 24.97
N ASP A 128 -16.77 -9.04 25.50
CA ASP A 128 -17.11 -9.97 26.57
C ASP A 128 -17.48 -9.24 27.87
N GLN A 129 -16.97 -8.02 28.07
CA GLN A 129 -17.33 -7.13 29.17
C GLN A 129 -18.70 -6.44 29.01
N LEU A 130 -19.31 -6.47 27.83
CA LEU A 130 -20.63 -5.88 27.61
C LEU A 130 -21.73 -6.72 28.27
N THR A 131 -22.76 -6.04 28.78
CA THR A 131 -24.00 -6.69 29.22
C THR A 131 -24.78 -7.27 28.03
N GLU A 132 -25.59 -8.30 28.27
CA GLU A 132 -26.40 -8.92 27.20
C GLU A 132 -27.35 -7.93 26.50
N GLY A 133 -27.87 -6.94 27.24
CA GLY A 133 -28.67 -5.85 26.67
C GLY A 133 -27.90 -5.04 25.63
N HIS A 134 -26.67 -4.61 25.96
CA HIS A 134 -25.81 -3.88 25.03
C HIS A 134 -25.37 -4.73 23.85
N LYS A 135 -25.02 -6.01 24.06
CA LYS A 135 -24.68 -6.93 22.98
C LYS A 135 -25.84 -7.08 21.99
N ASN A 136 -27.07 -7.23 22.49
CA ASN A 136 -28.26 -7.34 21.64
C ASN A 136 -28.52 -6.05 20.84
N GLN A 137 -28.34 -4.88 21.48
CA GLN A 137 -28.47 -3.59 20.80
C GLN A 137 -27.40 -3.42 19.69
N MET A 138 -26.15 -3.79 19.96
CA MET A 138 -25.08 -3.73 18.95
C MET A 138 -25.32 -4.71 17.80
N LYS A 139 -25.77 -5.94 18.08
CA LYS A 139 -26.15 -6.93 17.05
C LYS A 139 -27.27 -6.41 16.16
N GLN A 140 -28.28 -5.73 16.71
CA GLN A 140 -29.35 -5.11 15.92
C GLN A 140 -28.84 -4.00 14.98
N GLN A 141 -27.72 -3.35 15.33
CA GLN A 141 -27.03 -2.39 14.47
C GLN A 141 -26.05 -3.06 13.48
N GLY A 142 -26.04 -4.40 13.37
CA GLY A 142 -25.09 -5.14 12.53
C GLY A 142 -23.65 -5.17 13.08
N LYS A 143 -23.45 -4.77 14.34
CA LYS A 143 -22.14 -4.76 15.01
C LYS A 143 -22.01 -6.01 15.88
N GLY A 144 -21.68 -7.13 15.24
CA GLY A 144 -21.38 -8.40 15.91
C GLY A 144 -19.89 -8.73 15.90
N ILE A 145 -19.45 -9.60 16.80
CA ILE A 145 -18.06 -10.06 16.85
C ILE A 145 -18.06 -11.58 16.72
N MET A 146 -17.10 -12.11 15.98
CA MET A 146 -16.86 -13.54 15.80
C MET A 146 -15.42 -13.81 16.22
N GLU A 147 -15.21 -14.89 16.96
CA GLU A 147 -13.90 -15.28 17.44
C GLU A 147 -12.92 -15.43 16.26
N GLY A 148 -11.74 -14.82 16.39
CA GLY A 148 -10.71 -14.81 15.33
C GLY A 148 -11.00 -13.88 14.14
N TYR A 149 -12.15 -13.20 14.08
CA TYR A 149 -12.47 -12.27 12.99
C TYR A 149 -12.41 -10.81 13.45
N PHE A 150 -11.75 -9.97 12.66
CA PHE A 150 -11.66 -8.54 12.92
C PHE A 150 -12.83 -7.78 12.29
N ASN A 151 -13.68 -7.15 13.11
CA ASN A 151 -14.84 -6.44 12.57
C ASN A 151 -14.46 -5.01 12.14
N MET A 152 -14.49 -4.78 10.83
CA MET A 152 -14.15 -3.49 10.22
C MET A 152 -15.13 -2.35 10.55
N ASN A 153 -16.34 -2.66 11.01
CA ASN A 153 -17.38 -1.67 11.34
C ASN A 153 -17.26 -1.12 12.77
N LEU A 154 -16.27 -1.59 13.55
CA LEU A 154 -15.99 -1.11 14.89
C LEU A 154 -14.83 -0.11 14.90
N PRO A 155 -14.77 0.80 15.90
CA PRO A 155 -13.72 1.83 15.96
C PRO A 155 -12.29 1.29 15.98
N TYR A 156 -12.08 0.05 16.46
CA TYR A 156 -10.76 -0.60 16.50
C TYR A 156 -10.12 -0.73 15.12
N PHE A 157 -10.93 -0.93 14.07
CA PHE A 157 -10.41 -1.09 12.73
C PHE A 157 -9.68 0.15 12.23
N GLN A 158 -10.17 1.35 12.55
CA GLN A 158 -9.51 2.59 12.13
C GLN A 158 -8.12 2.72 12.77
N ASN A 159 -7.97 2.33 14.04
CA ASN A 159 -6.67 2.36 14.72
C ASN A 159 -5.71 1.32 14.15
N TYR A 160 -6.18 0.07 13.96
CA TYR A 160 -5.41 -0.96 13.29
C TYR A 160 -4.97 -0.53 11.89
N PHE A 161 -5.88 0.05 11.11
CA PHE A 161 -5.61 0.48 9.74
C PHE A 161 -4.51 1.54 9.68
N LEU A 162 -4.49 2.49 10.63
CA LEU A 162 -3.40 3.46 10.73
C LEU A 162 -2.07 2.80 11.12
N GLU A 163 -2.08 1.86 12.07
CA GLU A 163 -0.87 1.10 12.42
C GLU A 163 -0.36 0.25 11.25
N GLU A 164 -1.27 -0.40 10.51
CA GLU A 164 -0.95 -1.16 9.30
C GLU A 164 -0.32 -0.25 8.23
N LEU A 165 -0.90 0.93 8.00
CA LEU A 165 -0.40 1.93 7.06
C LEU A 165 1.05 2.35 7.37
N GLU A 166 1.37 2.64 8.64
CA GLU A 166 2.75 2.96 9.04
C GLU A 166 3.72 1.81 8.75
N ILE A 167 3.32 0.57 9.02
CA ILE A 167 4.19 -0.59 8.73
C ILE A 167 4.40 -0.75 7.22
N TYR A 168 3.39 -0.47 6.38
CA TYR A 168 3.58 -0.48 4.93
C TYR A 168 4.48 0.65 4.43
N ARG A 169 4.57 1.79 5.13
CA ARG A 169 5.59 2.81 4.85
C ARG A 169 6.99 2.28 5.16
N GLU A 170 7.18 1.63 6.31
CA GLU A 170 8.46 0.97 6.66
C GLU A 170 8.85 -0.11 5.61
N ILE A 171 7.87 -0.90 5.11
CA ILE A 171 8.11 -1.87 4.04
C ILE A 171 8.56 -1.17 2.76
N PHE A 172 7.90 -0.06 2.38
CA PHE A 172 8.24 0.66 1.17
C PHE A 172 9.64 1.31 1.24
N GLU A 173 10.02 1.83 2.41
CA GLU A 173 11.37 2.33 2.66
C GLU A 173 12.42 1.23 2.43
N GLU A 174 12.23 0.04 3.01
CA GLU A 174 13.16 -1.08 2.79
C GLU A 174 13.20 -1.54 1.33
N LEU A 175 12.06 -1.58 0.63
CA LEU A 175 12.03 -1.90 -0.80
C LEU A 175 12.79 -0.86 -1.63
N THR A 176 12.68 0.42 -1.27
CA THR A 176 13.42 1.50 -1.92
C THR A 176 14.93 1.37 -1.65
N GLU A 177 15.32 1.09 -0.42
CA GLU A 177 16.73 0.81 -0.08
C GLU A 177 17.25 -0.40 -0.87
N LEU A 178 16.47 -1.48 -0.98
CA LEU A 178 16.82 -2.66 -1.76
C LEU A 178 17.07 -2.31 -3.24
N THR A 179 16.21 -1.51 -3.88
CA THR A 179 16.47 -1.05 -5.26
C THR A 179 17.80 -0.29 -5.39
N SER A 180 18.16 0.49 -4.37
CA SER A 180 19.43 1.23 -4.35
C SER A 180 20.65 0.31 -4.21
N ARG A 181 20.52 -0.77 -3.42
CA ARG A 181 21.57 -1.79 -3.21
C ARG A 181 21.79 -2.64 -4.46
N LEU A 182 20.72 -2.94 -5.19
CA LEU A 182 20.77 -3.83 -6.35
C LEU A 182 21.49 -3.23 -7.57
N LYS A 183 21.68 -1.91 -7.64
CA LYS A 183 22.38 -1.15 -8.72
C LYS A 183 21.87 -1.37 -10.16
N PHE A 184 21.08 -2.42 -10.42
CA PHE A 184 20.57 -2.88 -11.71
C PHE A 184 19.57 -1.89 -12.33
N TYR A 185 18.77 -1.23 -11.49
CA TYR A 185 17.73 -0.29 -11.91
C TYR A 185 18.25 1.09 -12.36
N LYS A 186 19.58 1.32 -12.37
CA LYS A 186 20.20 2.61 -12.74
C LYS A 186 20.67 2.70 -14.20
N GLN A 187 20.66 1.61 -14.97
CA GLN A 187 21.11 1.61 -16.36
C GLN A 187 19.94 1.88 -17.30
N ASP A 188 19.71 3.17 -17.62
CA ASP A 188 19.16 3.63 -18.91
C ASP A 188 19.29 5.16 -19.08
N GLN A 189 20.33 5.78 -18.48
CA GLN A 189 20.68 7.19 -18.73
C GLN A 189 22.15 7.41 -19.09
N SER A 190 22.82 6.38 -19.60
CA SER A 190 24.22 6.51 -20.02
C SER A 190 24.51 5.63 -21.23
N GLU A 191 23.89 5.96 -22.36
CA GLU A 191 24.53 5.78 -23.65
C GLU A 191 24.43 7.12 -24.39
N GLY A 192 25.60 7.74 -24.59
CA GLY A 192 25.80 8.90 -25.46
C GLY A 192 26.40 8.47 -26.78
#